data_AF-A0A5C5VNX5-F1
#
_entry.id   AF-A0A5C5VNX5-F1
#
_cell.length_a   1.000
_cell.length_b   1.000
_cell.length_c   1.000
_cell.angle_alpha   90.00
_cell.angle_beta   90.00
_cell.angle_gamma   90.00
#
_symmetry.space_group_name_H-M   'P 1'
#
loop_
_entity.id
_entity.type
_entity.pdbx_description
1 polymer ?
#
loop_
_entity_poly.entity_id
_entity_poly.type
_entity_poly.pdbx_seq_one_letter_code
_entity_poly.pdbx_strand_id
1 'polypeptide(L)'
;MNPQQLHDAALAELQRQLGPRAPHRLTPVGIFDEAPLEGEGRTALFSFELPPANDPCSGDGRHYVAVGLTTPTYFPSYDFDADDAYSFHIGTRFMVEMRIARIDADQEPPAARDEMRKFVIGCNPAARIERDELAALFTCDGQKLAVYRVVISGRPLYVLGGDCPPGFYELVQHPPQVALRLHLGKLIRAEAESERRRPQRHRL
;
A
#
# COMPACT_ATOMS: atom_id res chain seq x y z
N MET A 1 11.28 -21.37 -2.20
CA MET A 1 10.67 -21.85 -3.46
C MET A 1 11.50 -21.37 -4.63
N ASN A 2 11.59 -22.16 -5.70
CA ASN A 2 12.23 -21.72 -6.95
C ASN A 2 11.24 -20.88 -7.79
N PRO A 3 11.70 -20.14 -8.82
CA PRO A 3 10.83 -19.26 -9.60
C PRO A 3 9.66 -19.97 -10.29
N GLN A 4 9.86 -21.22 -10.75
CA GLN A 4 8.79 -22.00 -11.39
C GLN A 4 7.68 -22.35 -10.40
N GLN A 5 8.04 -22.78 -9.18
CA GLN A 5 7.08 -23.08 -8.12
C GLN A 5 6.25 -21.84 -7.75
N LEU A 6 6.87 -20.66 -7.70
CA LEU A 6 6.17 -19.40 -7.43
C LEU A 6 5.19 -19.05 -8.54
N HIS A 7 5.59 -19.24 -9.81
CA HIS A 7 4.72 -19.02 -10.96
C HIS A 7 3.51 -19.97 -10.97
N ASP A 8 3.74 -21.26 -10.74
CA ASP A 8 2.66 -22.26 -10.75
C ASP A 8 1.68 -22.04 -9.59
N ALA A 9 2.17 -21.64 -8.42
CA ALA A 9 1.34 -21.25 -7.29
C ALA A 9 0.49 -20.00 -7.59
N ALA A 10 1.04 -19.02 -8.32
CA ALA A 10 0.30 -17.83 -8.76
C ALA A 10 -0.86 -18.19 -9.68
N LEU A 11 -0.60 -19.02 -10.70
CA LEU A 11 -1.64 -19.50 -11.61
C LEU A 11 -2.70 -20.32 -10.89
N ALA A 12 -2.31 -21.24 -10.00
CA ALA A 12 -3.24 -22.05 -9.23
C ALA A 12 -4.16 -21.18 -8.36
N GLU A 13 -3.62 -20.15 -7.71
CA GLU A 13 -4.41 -19.25 -6.87
C GLU A 13 -5.35 -18.37 -7.70
N LEU A 14 -4.89 -17.83 -8.81
CA LEU A 14 -5.76 -17.07 -9.72
C LEU A 14 -6.87 -17.96 -10.29
N GLN A 15 -6.56 -19.20 -10.66
CA GLN A 15 -7.54 -20.19 -11.12
C GLN A 15 -8.59 -20.49 -10.06
N ARG A 16 -8.18 -20.59 -8.78
CA ARG A 16 -9.07 -20.80 -7.65
C ARG A 16 -10.01 -19.61 -7.41
N GLN A 17 -9.49 -18.38 -7.50
CA GLN A 17 -10.26 -17.17 -7.21
C GLN A 17 -11.13 -16.68 -8.38
N LEU A 18 -10.63 -16.79 -9.61
CA LEU A 18 -11.24 -16.22 -10.81
C LEU A 18 -11.93 -17.26 -11.70
N GLY A 19 -11.70 -18.55 -11.46
CA GLY A 19 -12.30 -19.63 -12.25
C GLY A 19 -11.97 -19.47 -13.74
N PRO A 20 -12.97 -19.53 -14.64
CA PRO A 20 -12.75 -19.39 -16.09
C PRO A 20 -12.14 -18.05 -16.53
N ARG A 21 -12.13 -17.02 -15.67
CA ARG A 21 -11.53 -15.71 -15.98
C ARG A 21 -10.04 -15.63 -15.66
N ALA A 22 -9.46 -16.67 -15.05
CA ALA A 22 -8.06 -16.66 -14.67
C ALA A 22 -7.15 -16.58 -15.92
N PRO A 23 -6.05 -15.81 -15.86
CA PRO A 23 -5.09 -15.77 -16.96
C PRO A 23 -4.39 -17.13 -17.10
N HIS A 24 -4.04 -17.48 -18.34
CA HIS A 24 -3.21 -18.67 -18.60
C HIS A 24 -1.70 -18.36 -18.62
N ARG A 25 -1.34 -17.07 -18.58
CA ARG A 25 0.04 -16.60 -18.62
C ARG A 25 0.22 -15.44 -17.68
N LEU A 26 1.39 -15.42 -17.04
CA LEU A 26 1.81 -14.35 -16.16
C LEU A 26 3.13 -13.79 -16.68
N THR A 27 3.31 -12.48 -16.57
CA THR A 27 4.55 -11.81 -16.92
C THR A 27 5.35 -11.55 -15.63
N PRO A 28 6.61 -12.02 -15.52
CA PRO A 28 7.44 -11.72 -14.35
C PRO A 28 7.70 -10.22 -14.22
N VAL A 29 7.49 -9.67 -13.02
CA VAL A 29 7.70 -8.26 -12.72
C VAL A 29 8.93 -8.07 -11.83
N GLY A 30 9.04 -8.89 -10.79
CA GLY A 30 10.17 -8.82 -9.86
C GLY A 30 10.20 -9.97 -8.86
N ILE A 31 11.35 -10.17 -8.24
CA ILE A 31 11.53 -11.09 -7.11
C ILE A 31 12.17 -10.28 -5.98
N PHE A 32 11.56 -10.36 -4.81
CA PHE A 32 11.96 -9.65 -3.61
C PHE A 32 12.34 -10.68 -2.55
N ASP A 33 13.60 -10.68 -2.13
CA ASP A 33 14.12 -11.61 -1.10
C ASP A 33 14.00 -11.02 0.33
N GLU A 34 13.33 -9.88 0.47
CA GLU A 34 13.05 -9.24 1.75
C GLU A 34 12.01 -10.03 2.57
N ALA A 35 12.11 -9.94 3.89
CA ALA A 35 11.11 -10.46 4.84
C ALA A 35 10.74 -9.35 5.83
N PRO A 36 9.98 -8.34 5.39
CA PRO A 36 9.73 -7.15 6.21
C PRO A 36 8.62 -7.35 7.25
N LEU A 37 7.84 -8.43 7.15
CA LEU A 37 6.83 -8.83 8.12
C LEU A 37 7.08 -10.30 8.55
N GLU A 38 6.58 -10.67 9.72
CA GLU A 38 6.60 -12.06 10.16
C GLU A 38 5.82 -12.96 9.18
N GLY A 39 6.38 -14.14 8.89
CA GLY A 39 5.81 -15.06 7.92
C GLY A 39 6.04 -14.69 6.45
N GLU A 40 6.51 -13.47 6.16
CA GLU A 40 6.97 -13.10 4.82
C GLU A 40 8.37 -13.65 4.53
N GLY A 41 8.69 -13.68 3.24
CA GLY A 41 10.00 -14.09 2.75
C GLY A 41 10.07 -13.83 1.25
N ARG A 42 10.88 -14.64 0.57
CA ARG A 42 11.02 -14.54 -0.89
C ARG A 42 9.65 -14.50 -1.58
N THR A 43 9.38 -13.38 -2.23
CA THR A 43 8.11 -13.08 -2.91
C THR A 43 8.37 -12.77 -4.37
N ALA A 44 7.63 -13.42 -5.26
CA ALA A 44 7.58 -13.07 -6.67
C ALA A 44 6.34 -12.24 -6.96
N LEU A 45 6.52 -11.21 -7.77
CA LEU A 45 5.44 -10.41 -8.32
C LEU A 45 5.30 -10.74 -9.80
N PHE A 46 4.09 -11.05 -10.22
CA PHE A 46 3.74 -11.23 -11.62
C PHE A 46 2.63 -10.29 -12.03
N SER A 47 2.60 -9.87 -13.29
CA SER A 47 1.50 -9.12 -13.87
C SER A 47 0.68 -9.97 -14.83
N PHE A 48 -0.58 -9.60 -14.96
CA PHE A 48 -1.53 -10.19 -15.90
C PHE A 48 -2.63 -9.18 -16.22
N GLU A 49 -3.39 -9.46 -17.26
CA GLU A 49 -4.55 -8.64 -17.63
C GLU A 49 -5.82 -9.41 -17.29
N LEU A 50 -6.82 -8.67 -16.79
CA LEU A 50 -8.18 -9.18 -16.72
C LEU A 50 -9.03 -8.43 -17.73
N PRO A 51 -10.01 -9.10 -18.36
CA PRO A 51 -11.03 -8.41 -19.12
C PRO A 51 -11.64 -7.31 -18.24
N PRO A 52 -11.86 -6.10 -18.79
CA PRO A 52 -12.38 -4.99 -18.01
C PRO A 52 -13.62 -5.44 -17.25
N ALA A 53 -13.57 -5.30 -15.93
CA ALA A 53 -14.79 -5.36 -15.15
C ALA A 53 -15.61 -4.13 -15.54
N ASN A 54 -16.94 -4.19 -15.44
CA ASN A 54 -17.78 -2.98 -15.54
C ASN A 54 -17.56 -2.01 -14.36
N ASP A 55 -16.39 -2.01 -13.74
CA ASP A 55 -16.01 -1.22 -12.60
C ASP A 55 -15.18 -0.01 -13.08
N PRO A 56 -15.66 1.23 -12.90
CA PRO A 56 -14.94 2.44 -13.28
C PRO A 56 -13.59 2.61 -12.54
N CYS A 57 -13.31 1.81 -11.50
CA CYS A 57 -12.01 1.83 -10.80
C CYS A 57 -10.97 0.87 -11.40
N SER A 58 -11.33 0.00 -12.35
CA SER A 58 -10.35 -0.84 -13.03
C SER A 58 -9.63 -0.01 -14.09
N GLY A 59 -8.38 0.36 -13.83
CA GLY A 59 -7.54 1.19 -14.70
C GLY A 59 -7.23 0.56 -16.07
N ASP A 60 -5.96 0.41 -16.41
CA ASP A 60 -5.47 -0.19 -17.68
C ASP A 60 -5.83 -1.68 -17.87
N GLY A 61 -6.66 -2.27 -16.99
CA GLY A 61 -6.99 -3.70 -16.98
C GLY A 61 -5.86 -4.59 -16.43
N ARG A 62 -4.70 -4.01 -16.12
CA ARG A 62 -3.53 -4.72 -15.60
C ARG A 62 -3.68 -4.93 -14.09
N HIS A 63 -3.24 -6.11 -13.67
CA HIS A 63 -3.26 -6.54 -12.28
C HIS A 63 -1.90 -7.13 -11.93
N TYR A 64 -1.57 -7.10 -10.65
CA TYR A 64 -0.44 -7.82 -10.08
C TYR A 64 -0.95 -8.97 -9.22
N VAL A 65 -0.19 -10.06 -9.17
CA VAL A 65 -0.31 -11.13 -8.18
C VAL A 65 1.02 -11.29 -7.46
N ALA A 66 0.98 -11.21 -6.13
CA ALA A 66 2.13 -11.42 -5.26
C ALA A 66 2.06 -12.82 -4.65
N VAL A 67 3.15 -13.59 -4.78
CA VAL A 67 3.24 -14.99 -4.36
C VAL A 67 4.53 -15.21 -3.60
N GLY A 68 4.43 -15.77 -2.40
CA GLY A 68 5.57 -16.05 -1.54
C GLY A 68 5.21 -17.11 -0.50
N LEU A 69 5.72 -16.96 0.71
CA LEU A 69 5.40 -17.86 1.82
C LEU A 69 3.97 -17.68 2.34
N THR A 70 3.39 -16.50 2.13
CA THR A 70 2.02 -16.16 2.56
C THR A 70 1.00 -16.47 1.47
N THR A 71 -0.29 -16.41 1.83
CA THR A 71 -1.38 -16.65 0.88
C THR A 71 -1.29 -15.65 -0.29
N PRO A 72 -1.29 -16.12 -1.55
CA PRO A 72 -1.11 -15.21 -2.66
C PRO A 72 -2.31 -14.27 -2.80
N THR A 73 -2.03 -13.03 -3.22
CA THR A 73 -3.05 -11.99 -3.37
C THR A 73 -2.85 -11.27 -4.68
N TYR A 74 -3.95 -10.91 -5.35
CA TYR A 74 -3.91 -10.08 -6.55
C TYR A 74 -4.65 -8.76 -6.35
N PHE A 75 -4.23 -7.74 -7.07
CA PHE A 75 -4.74 -6.37 -6.96
C PHE A 75 -4.56 -5.62 -8.29
N PRO A 76 -5.35 -4.56 -8.56
CA PRO A 76 -5.13 -3.71 -9.73
C PRO A 76 -3.73 -3.10 -9.74
N SER A 77 -3.18 -2.81 -10.93
CA SER A 77 -1.82 -2.28 -11.08
C SER A 77 -1.64 -0.92 -10.40
N TYR A 78 -2.69 -0.08 -10.41
CA TYR A 78 -2.65 1.34 -10.02
C TYR A 78 -1.48 2.11 -10.65
N ASP A 79 -1.06 1.70 -11.85
CA ASP A 79 0.12 2.21 -12.54
C ASP A 79 1.42 2.14 -11.74
N PHE A 80 1.48 1.30 -10.70
CA PHE A 80 2.69 1.09 -9.91
C PHE A 80 3.77 0.39 -10.71
N ASP A 81 5.02 0.80 -10.45
CA ASP A 81 6.18 0.00 -10.81
C ASP A 81 6.31 -1.23 -9.89
N ALA A 82 7.36 -2.03 -10.10
CA ALA A 82 7.59 -3.24 -9.34
C ALA A 82 7.77 -2.98 -7.83
N ASP A 83 8.49 -1.91 -7.46
CA ASP A 83 8.81 -1.62 -6.07
C ASP A 83 7.60 -1.07 -5.31
N ASP A 84 6.82 -0.21 -5.96
CA ASP A 84 5.57 0.31 -5.42
C ASP A 84 4.51 -0.78 -5.31
N ALA A 85 4.42 -1.70 -6.29
CA ALA A 85 3.50 -2.83 -6.21
C ALA A 85 3.87 -3.81 -5.09
N TYR A 86 5.15 -4.10 -4.88
CA TYR A 86 5.59 -4.92 -3.75
C TYR A 86 5.34 -4.21 -2.41
N SER A 87 5.65 -2.93 -2.31
CA SER A 87 5.34 -2.13 -1.12
C SER A 87 3.83 -2.14 -0.83
N PHE A 88 2.99 -1.94 -1.84
CA PHE A 88 1.55 -2.01 -1.71
C PHE A 88 1.07 -3.38 -1.22
N HIS A 89 1.67 -4.48 -1.70
CA HIS A 89 1.38 -5.82 -1.20
C HIS A 89 1.72 -5.95 0.31
N ILE A 90 2.91 -5.51 0.73
CA ILE A 90 3.31 -5.52 2.14
C ILE A 90 2.35 -4.71 3.00
N GLY A 91 2.00 -3.49 2.58
CA GLY A 91 1.04 -2.67 3.32
C GLY A 91 -0.36 -3.27 3.35
N THR A 92 -0.78 -3.96 2.27
CA THR A 92 -2.05 -4.69 2.24
C THR A 92 -2.07 -5.84 3.25
N ARG A 93 -0.98 -6.64 3.31
CA ARG A 93 -0.83 -7.72 4.28
C ARG A 93 -0.86 -7.19 5.71
N PHE A 94 -0.10 -6.13 5.98
CA PHE A 94 -0.10 -5.47 7.28
C PHE A 94 -1.50 -4.99 7.69
N MET A 95 -2.22 -4.31 6.79
CA MET A 95 -3.58 -3.86 7.08
C MET A 95 -4.53 -5.01 7.42
N VAL A 96 -4.41 -6.15 6.73
CA VAL A 96 -5.24 -7.34 7.01
C VAL A 96 -4.89 -7.94 8.37
N GLU A 97 -3.60 -8.12 8.66
CA GLU A 97 -3.12 -8.73 9.91
C GLU A 97 -3.50 -7.87 11.12
N MET A 98 -3.27 -6.56 11.02
CA MET A 98 -3.59 -5.58 12.05
C MET A 98 -5.08 -5.19 12.07
N ARG A 99 -5.91 -5.83 11.23
CA ARG A 99 -7.37 -5.60 11.15
C ARG A 99 -7.74 -4.13 10.98
N ILE A 100 -6.96 -3.40 10.19
CA ILE A 100 -7.17 -1.98 9.95
C ILE A 100 -8.49 -1.79 9.20
N ALA A 101 -9.45 -1.15 9.87
CA ALA A 101 -10.80 -0.97 9.37
C ALA A 101 -11.11 0.50 9.10
N ARG A 102 -11.92 0.78 8.08
CA ARG A 102 -12.47 2.12 7.85
C ARG A 102 -13.53 2.42 8.91
N ILE A 103 -13.55 3.66 9.39
CA ILE A 103 -14.53 4.17 10.35
C ILE A 103 -15.12 5.50 9.87
N ASP A 104 -16.11 5.99 10.60
CA ASP A 104 -16.84 7.22 10.27
C ASP A 104 -15.98 8.47 10.49
N ALA A 105 -16.24 9.49 9.67
CA ALA A 105 -15.49 10.75 9.67
C ALA A 105 -15.69 11.58 10.96
N ASP A 106 -16.80 11.39 11.67
CA ASP A 106 -17.08 12.06 12.94
C ASP A 106 -16.17 11.61 14.09
N GLN A 107 -15.41 10.53 13.88
CA GLN A 107 -14.37 10.05 14.80
C GLN A 107 -12.98 10.62 14.50
N GLU A 108 -12.86 11.62 13.59
CA GLU A 108 -11.60 12.33 13.32
C GLU A 108 -11.05 12.93 14.63
N PRO A 109 -9.79 12.63 15.03
CA PRO A 109 -9.22 13.23 16.23
C PRO A 109 -9.17 14.77 16.08
N PRO A 110 -9.62 15.55 17.08
CA PRO A 110 -9.77 17.01 16.93
C PRO A 110 -8.52 17.75 16.47
N ALA A 111 -7.32 17.28 16.82
CA ALA A 111 -6.05 17.91 16.47
C ALA A 111 -5.44 17.40 15.14
N ALA A 112 -5.93 16.27 14.60
CA ALA A 112 -5.25 15.57 13.52
C ALA A 112 -5.13 16.42 12.23
N ARG A 113 -6.15 17.23 11.94
CA ARG A 113 -6.13 18.13 10.78
C ARG A 113 -5.15 19.27 10.93
N ASP A 114 -5.10 19.89 12.11
CA ASP A 114 -4.16 20.98 12.39
C ASP A 114 -2.72 20.48 12.42
N GLU A 115 -2.48 19.28 12.94
CA GLU A 115 -1.18 18.60 12.91
C GLU A 115 -0.76 18.28 11.47
N MET A 116 -1.67 17.78 10.64
CA MET A 116 -1.41 17.59 9.21
C MET A 116 -1.02 18.90 8.52
N ARG A 117 -1.77 19.99 8.76
CA ARG A 117 -1.44 21.31 8.20
C ARG A 117 -0.06 21.80 8.67
N LYS A 118 0.26 21.64 9.95
CA LYS A 118 1.58 21.97 10.50
C LYS A 118 2.69 21.15 9.87
N PHE A 119 2.48 19.85 9.65
CA PHE A 119 3.44 18.99 8.95
C PHE A 119 3.70 19.50 7.52
N VAL A 120 2.65 19.78 6.75
CA VAL A 120 2.77 20.32 5.39
C VAL A 120 3.56 21.63 5.36
N ILE A 121 3.21 22.59 6.23
CA ILE A 121 3.90 23.87 6.33
C ILE A 121 5.35 23.68 6.80
N GLY A 122 5.60 22.73 7.71
CA GLY A 122 6.94 22.41 8.19
C GLY A 122 7.86 21.85 7.11
N CYS A 123 7.33 21.01 6.21
CA CYS A 123 8.09 20.48 5.06
C CYS A 123 8.34 21.54 3.99
N ASN A 124 7.40 22.46 3.79
CA ASN A 124 7.55 23.54 2.84
C ASN A 124 6.83 24.80 3.35
N PRO A 125 7.56 25.76 3.95
CA PRO A 125 6.96 26.99 4.49
C PRO A 125 6.28 27.87 3.45
N ALA A 126 6.64 27.73 2.16
CA ALA A 126 6.01 28.45 1.05
C ALA A 126 4.78 27.73 0.48
N ALA A 127 4.46 26.53 0.98
CA ALA A 127 3.29 25.78 0.54
C ALA A 127 2.00 26.50 0.94
N ARG A 128 1.15 26.76 -0.06
CA ARG A 128 -0.20 27.26 0.18
C ARG A 128 -1.17 26.09 0.18
N ILE A 129 -1.74 25.79 1.33
CA ILE A 129 -2.87 24.86 1.44
C ILE A 129 -4.12 25.61 0.97
N GLU A 130 -4.67 25.21 -0.17
CA GLU A 130 -5.85 25.83 -0.78
C GLU A 130 -7.15 25.18 -0.32
N ARG A 131 -7.10 23.86 -0.11
CA ARG A 131 -8.20 23.03 0.37
C ARG A 131 -7.65 21.81 1.09
N ASP A 132 -8.32 21.38 2.15
CA ASP A 132 -8.13 20.07 2.75
C ASP A 132 -9.48 19.49 3.17
N GLU A 133 -9.63 18.18 2.97
CA GLU A 133 -10.79 17.41 3.41
C GLU A 133 -10.33 16.04 3.88
N LEU A 134 -11.05 15.46 4.85
CA LEU A 134 -10.82 14.09 5.25
C LEU A 134 -11.39 13.17 4.17
N ALA A 135 -10.52 12.42 3.49
CA ALA A 135 -10.93 11.50 2.43
C ALA A 135 -11.34 10.13 3.00
N ALA A 136 -10.61 9.66 4.01
CA ALA A 136 -10.94 8.46 4.76
C ALA A 136 -10.29 8.48 6.14
N LEU A 137 -10.94 7.80 7.09
CA LEU A 137 -10.42 7.53 8.42
C LEU A 137 -10.41 6.03 8.66
N PHE A 138 -9.31 5.54 9.23
CA PHE A 138 -9.12 4.15 9.57
C PHE A 138 -8.77 4.00 11.05
N THR A 139 -8.97 2.81 11.60
CA THR A 139 -8.59 2.50 12.98
C THR A 139 -7.84 1.19 13.08
N CYS A 140 -6.89 1.14 14.02
CA CYS A 140 -6.06 -0.01 14.34
C CYS A 140 -5.77 0.03 15.85
N ASP A 141 -6.27 -0.92 16.63
CA ASP A 141 -6.02 -1.00 18.09
C ASP A 141 -6.16 0.34 18.84
N GLY A 142 -7.22 1.09 18.51
CA GLY A 142 -7.51 2.40 19.12
C GLY A 142 -6.80 3.59 18.46
N GLN A 143 -5.77 3.36 17.65
CA GLN A 143 -5.14 4.39 16.82
C GLN A 143 -6.06 4.79 15.65
N LYS A 144 -5.93 6.03 15.20
CA LYS A 144 -6.73 6.65 14.13
C LYS A 144 -5.82 7.14 13.01
N LEU A 145 -5.89 6.48 11.86
CA LEU A 145 -5.08 6.80 10.68
C LEU A 145 -5.93 7.62 9.71
N ALA A 146 -5.61 8.90 9.56
CA ALA A 146 -6.35 9.81 8.70
C ALA A 146 -5.67 9.97 7.34
N VAL A 147 -6.46 9.90 6.27
CA VAL A 147 -6.03 10.22 4.91
C VAL A 147 -6.78 11.47 4.47
N TYR A 148 -6.06 12.59 4.33
CA TYR A 148 -6.60 13.85 3.86
C TYR A 148 -6.37 13.99 2.37
N ARG A 149 -7.37 14.48 1.63
CA ARG A 149 -7.18 15.02 0.28
C ARG A 149 -6.90 16.51 0.41
N VAL A 150 -5.73 16.93 -0.07
CA VAL A 150 -5.24 18.30 0.09
C VAL A 150 -4.87 18.87 -1.27
N VAL A 151 -5.16 20.14 -1.52
CA VAL A 151 -4.62 20.88 -2.67
C VAL A 151 -3.55 21.83 -2.18
N ILE A 152 -2.30 21.60 -2.61
CA ILE A 152 -1.15 22.43 -2.26
C ILE A 152 -0.61 23.08 -3.52
N SER A 153 -0.68 24.41 -3.60
CA SER A 153 -0.20 25.18 -4.76
C SER A 153 -0.72 24.61 -6.10
N GLY A 154 -2.03 24.37 -6.18
CA GLY A 154 -2.72 23.77 -7.33
C GLY A 154 -2.53 22.26 -7.52
N ARG A 155 -1.74 21.58 -6.68
CA ARG A 155 -1.46 20.13 -6.80
C ARG A 155 -2.30 19.33 -5.83
N PRO A 156 -3.17 18.43 -6.31
CA PRO A 156 -3.97 17.58 -5.44
C PRO A 156 -3.14 16.38 -4.95
N LEU A 157 -3.10 16.18 -3.63
CA LEU A 157 -2.33 15.13 -2.94
C LEU A 157 -3.22 14.41 -1.93
N TYR A 158 -2.85 13.18 -1.61
CA TYR A 158 -3.18 12.61 -0.30
C TYR A 158 -2.10 12.96 0.71
N VAL A 159 -2.49 13.34 1.93
CA VAL A 159 -1.59 13.56 3.07
C VAL A 159 -2.06 12.69 4.22
N LEU A 160 -1.13 11.97 4.85
CA LEU A 160 -1.41 11.08 5.97
C LEU A 160 -1.19 11.80 7.29
N GLY A 161 -2.08 11.55 8.26
CA GLY A 161 -2.01 12.14 9.59
C GLY A 161 -2.82 11.35 10.63
N GLY A 162 -3.14 12.01 11.74
CA GLY A 162 -3.58 11.32 12.95
C GLY A 162 -2.42 10.54 13.56
N ASP A 163 -2.65 9.30 13.95
CA ASP A 163 -1.62 8.40 14.47
C ASP A 163 -0.79 7.72 13.37
N CYS A 164 -1.09 7.99 12.09
CA CYS A 164 -0.30 7.49 10.98
C CYS A 164 1.02 8.27 10.90
N PRO A 165 2.17 7.59 10.68
CA PRO A 165 3.37 8.28 10.28
C PRO A 165 3.10 9.24 9.10
N PRO A 166 3.71 10.43 9.10
CA PRO A 166 3.38 11.44 8.11
C PRO A 166 3.95 11.09 6.73
N GLY A 167 3.19 11.43 5.68
CA GLY A 167 3.58 11.21 4.29
C GLY A 167 2.59 11.85 3.32
N PHE A 168 2.98 12.00 2.06
CA PHE A 168 2.11 12.53 1.01
C PHE A 168 2.30 11.82 -0.33
N TYR A 169 1.23 11.75 -1.14
CA TYR A 169 1.17 10.95 -2.37
C TYR A 169 0.37 11.65 -3.47
N GLU A 170 0.88 11.62 -4.70
CA GLU A 170 0.21 12.10 -5.92
C GLU A 170 -0.71 11.03 -6.52
N LEU A 171 -1.57 10.43 -5.69
CA LEU A 171 -2.41 9.28 -6.04
C LEU A 171 -3.91 9.57 -5.91
N VAL A 172 -4.31 10.84 -5.99
CA VAL A 172 -5.69 11.30 -5.76
C VAL A 172 -6.72 10.78 -6.78
N GLN A 173 -6.24 10.20 -7.89
CA GLN A 173 -7.06 9.48 -8.87
C GLN A 173 -7.49 8.10 -8.36
N HIS A 174 -6.82 7.56 -7.34
CA HIS A 174 -7.14 6.28 -6.72
C HIS A 174 -7.85 6.47 -5.38
N PRO A 175 -8.58 5.44 -4.89
CA PRO A 175 -9.17 5.47 -3.56
C PRO A 175 -8.13 5.72 -2.44
N PRO A 176 -8.49 6.40 -1.35
CA PRO A 176 -7.54 6.79 -0.29
C PRO A 176 -6.85 5.61 0.40
N GLN A 177 -7.50 4.45 0.48
CA GLN A 177 -6.87 3.22 0.99
C GLN A 177 -5.66 2.77 0.16
N VAL A 178 -5.58 3.17 -1.12
CA VAL A 178 -4.45 2.82 -1.97
C VAL A 178 -3.18 3.54 -1.51
N ALA A 179 -3.29 4.85 -1.24
CA ALA A 179 -2.20 5.64 -0.70
C ALA A 179 -1.77 5.15 0.69
N LEU A 180 -2.72 4.82 1.57
CA LEU A 180 -2.40 4.29 2.90
C LEU A 180 -1.64 2.96 2.82
N ARG A 181 -2.10 2.01 2.00
CA ARG A 181 -1.41 0.71 1.82
C ARG A 181 -0.01 0.90 1.28
N LEU A 182 0.15 1.72 0.24
CA LEU A 182 1.47 1.99 -0.32
C LEU A 182 2.40 2.61 0.72
N HIS A 183 1.90 3.55 1.52
CA HIS A 183 2.68 4.21 2.56
C HIS A 183 3.17 3.27 3.64
N LEU A 184 2.25 2.52 4.26
CA LEU A 184 2.58 1.56 5.30
C LEU A 184 3.59 0.55 4.77
N GLY A 185 3.39 0.05 3.55
CA GLY A 185 4.32 -0.86 2.88
C GLY A 185 5.73 -0.30 2.73
N LYS A 186 5.87 0.94 2.23
CA LYS A 186 7.16 1.61 2.08
C LYS A 186 7.86 1.80 3.43
N LEU A 187 7.12 2.22 4.46
CA LEU A 187 7.67 2.42 5.80
C LEU A 187 8.15 1.11 6.42
N ILE A 188 7.33 0.08 6.41
CA ILE A 188 7.66 -1.23 6.97
C ILE A 188 8.92 -1.80 6.30
N ARG A 189 9.03 -1.67 4.97
CA ARG A 189 10.24 -2.08 4.24
C ARG A 189 11.47 -1.26 4.64
N ALA A 190 11.33 0.06 4.74
CA ALA A 190 12.43 0.95 5.15
C ALA A 190 12.89 0.69 6.59
N GLU A 191 11.97 0.42 7.51
CA GLU A 191 12.27 0.05 8.90
C GLU A 191 13.01 -1.29 8.96
N ALA A 192 12.51 -2.32 8.28
CA ALA A 192 13.15 -3.62 8.22
C ALA A 192 14.55 -3.56 7.60
N GLU A 193 14.77 -2.69 6.61
CA GLU A 193 16.10 -2.45 6.06
C GLU A 193 17.01 -1.73 7.05
N SER A 194 16.51 -0.71 7.74
CA SER A 194 17.25 0.04 8.77
C SER A 194 17.72 -0.89 9.90
N GLU A 195 16.86 -1.79 10.35
CA GLU A 195 17.19 -2.78 11.38
C GLU A 195 18.27 -3.77 10.93
N ARG A 196 18.21 -4.25 9.68
CA ARG A 196 19.26 -5.12 9.11
C ARG A 196 20.62 -4.42 9.01
N ARG A 197 20.63 -3.10 8.77
CA ARG A 197 21.85 -2.29 8.66
C ARG A 197 22.44 -1.86 10.01
N ARG A 198 21.68 -1.92 11.11
CA ARG A 198 22.21 -1.62 12.44
C ARG A 198 23.18 -2.72 12.86
N PRO A 199 24.45 -2.39 13.20
CA PRO A 199 25.36 -3.39 13.74
C PRO A 199 24.76 -3.96 15.02
N GLN A 200 24.77 -5.29 15.16
CA GLN A 200 24.37 -5.97 16.40
C GLN A 200 25.29 -5.50 17.53
N ARG A 201 24.94 -4.39 18.18
CA ARG A 201 25.59 -4.01 19.43
C ARG A 201 25.20 -5.07 20.45
N HIS A 202 26.21 -5.79 20.90
CA HIS A 202 26.16 -6.89 21.87
C HIS A 202 25.00 -6.76 22.87
N ARG A 203 24.11 -7.76 22.85
CA ARG A 203 23.45 -8.20 24.08
C ARG A 203 24.55 -8.85 24.91
N LEU A 204 25.08 -8.10 25.88
CA LEU A 204 25.75 -8.64 27.06
C LEU A 204 24.68 -9.13 28.05
#